data_AF-A0A2V9SD99-F1
#
_entry.id   AF-A0A2V9SD99-F1
#
_cell.length_a   1.000
_cell.length_b   1.000
_cell.length_c   1.000
_cell.angle_alpha   90.00
_cell.angle_beta   90.00
_cell.angle_gamma   90.00
#
_symmetry.space_group_name_H-M   'P 1'
#
loop_
_entity.id
_entity.type
_entity.pdbx_description
1 polymer ?
#
loop_
_entity_poly.entity_id
_entity_poly.type
_entity_poly.pdbx_seq_one_letter_code
_entity_poly.pdbx_strand_id
1 'polypeptide(L)'
;MAPGMQHCIGSGPGPNVFDPLSSLLEWVEKGKAPDQVIAAHFLNNDPSTGVVTRTMPLCPYPQTAHFKGGDVNQASNWSCHRDGQ
;
A
#
# COMPACT_ATOMS: atom_id res chain seq x y z
N MET A 1 0.75 8.54 -0.33
CA MET A 1 1.56 8.57 0.92
C MET A 1 1.48 7.20 1.59
N ALA A 2 2.43 6.84 2.47
CA ALA A 2 2.43 5.58 3.22
C ALA A 2 2.21 5.81 4.73
N PRO A 3 0.96 5.82 5.22
CA PRO A 3 0.68 6.08 6.63
C PRO A 3 1.25 4.97 7.54
N GLY A 4 1.94 5.38 8.61
CA GLY A 4 2.53 4.46 9.57
C GLY A 4 3.82 3.77 9.12
N MET A 5 4.35 4.11 7.93
CA MET A 5 5.70 3.75 7.52
C MET A 5 6.72 4.70 8.19
N GLN A 6 7.84 4.16 8.66
CA GLN A 6 8.96 4.95 9.18
C GLN A 6 10.03 5.17 8.10
N HIS A 7 11.30 5.34 8.47
CA HIS A 7 12.36 5.62 7.51
C HIS A 7 12.55 4.42 6.57
N CYS A 8 12.11 4.61 5.33
CA CYS A 8 12.15 3.60 4.26
C CYS A 8 11.39 2.30 4.62
N ILE A 9 11.76 1.20 3.98
CA ILE A 9 11.00 -0.07 3.97
C ILE A 9 11.28 -0.87 5.24
N GLY A 10 10.25 -1.58 5.72
CA GLY A 10 10.42 -2.59 6.77
C GLY A 10 10.32 -2.06 8.20
N SER A 11 9.79 -0.85 8.41
CA SER A 11 9.60 -0.31 9.76
C SER A 11 8.34 0.54 9.90
N GLY A 12 7.80 0.55 11.13
CA GLY A 12 6.62 1.30 11.52
C GLY A 12 5.33 0.45 11.62
N PRO A 13 4.27 0.98 12.27
CA PRO A 13 3.03 0.24 12.53
C PRO A 13 2.09 0.05 11.33
N GLY A 14 2.38 0.69 10.19
CA GLY A 14 1.56 0.61 8.97
C GLY A 14 2.13 -0.34 7.91
N PRO A 15 1.39 -0.63 6.84
CA PRO A 15 1.91 -1.37 5.68
C PRO A 15 3.12 -0.67 5.07
N ASN A 16 4.29 -1.26 5.25
CA ASN A 16 5.59 -0.63 4.98
C ASN A 16 6.48 -1.42 3.99
N VAL A 17 5.95 -2.53 3.44
CA VAL A 17 6.61 -3.34 2.41
C VAL A 17 5.78 -3.30 1.13
N PHE A 18 6.39 -2.93 0.02
CA PHE A 18 5.78 -2.91 -1.33
C PHE A 18 6.89 -2.97 -2.39
N ASP A 19 6.51 -3.23 -3.64
CA ASP A 19 7.42 -3.30 -4.78
C ASP A 19 7.28 -2.04 -5.68
N PRO A 20 8.07 -0.99 -5.43
CA PRO A 20 8.05 0.21 -6.26
C PRO A 20 8.73 -0.01 -7.61
N LEU A 21 9.67 -0.96 -7.73
CA LEU A 21 10.43 -1.17 -8.96
C LEU A 21 9.55 -1.77 -10.05
N SER A 22 8.78 -2.82 -9.74
CA SER A 22 7.83 -3.40 -10.70
C SER A 22 6.79 -2.36 -11.15
N SER A 23 6.31 -1.52 -10.22
CA SER A 23 5.36 -0.45 -10.55
C SER A 23 5.98 0.58 -11.50
N LEU A 24 7.26 0.92 -11.32
CA LEU A 24 8.00 1.83 -12.20
C LEU A 24 8.23 1.21 -13.58
N LEU A 25 8.61 -0.06 -13.65
CA LEU A 25 8.81 -0.78 -14.92
C LEU A 25 7.52 -0.83 -15.74
N GLU A 26 6.40 -1.21 -15.13
CA GLU A 26 5.08 -1.21 -15.80
C GLU A 26 4.72 0.18 -16.34
N TRP A 27 5.04 1.24 -15.59
CA TRP A 27 4.76 2.60 -16.04
C TRP A 27 5.65 3.00 -17.21
N VAL A 28 6.96 2.85 -17.08
CA VAL A 28 7.92 3.33 -18.08
C VAL A 28 7.87 2.51 -19.36
N GLU A 29 7.79 1.19 -19.24
CA GLU A 29 7.91 0.29 -20.40
C GLU A 29 6.57 0.03 -21.09
N LYS A 30 5.45 0.11 -20.35
CA LYS A 30 4.12 -0.24 -20.87
C LYS A 30 3.14 0.93 -20.85
N GLY A 31 3.56 2.10 -20.39
CA GLY A 31 2.70 3.28 -20.26
C GLY A 31 1.61 3.13 -19.19
N LYS A 32 1.73 2.15 -18.29
CA LYS A 32 0.70 1.84 -17.29
C LYS A 32 1.03 2.48 -15.95
N ALA A 33 0.60 3.73 -15.76
CA ALA A 33 0.71 4.40 -14.47
C ALA A 33 -0.12 3.65 -13.40
N PRO A 34 0.39 3.50 -12.16
CA PRO A 34 -0.35 2.81 -11.10
C PRO A 34 -1.44 3.71 -10.52
N ASP A 35 -2.69 3.24 -10.56
CA ASP A 35 -3.80 3.88 -9.82
C ASP A 35 -3.66 3.70 -8.29
N GLN A 36 -2.92 2.68 -7.87
CA GLN A 36 -2.56 2.38 -6.49
C GLN A 36 -1.37 1.41 -6.45
N VAL A 37 -0.61 1.42 -5.36
CA VAL A 37 0.43 0.40 -5.07
C VAL A 37 0.03 -0.34 -3.80
N ILE A 38 -0.07 -1.67 -3.83
CA ILE A 38 -0.45 -2.43 -2.63
C ILE A 38 0.77 -2.57 -1.71
N ALA A 39 0.60 -2.17 -0.45
CA ALA A 39 1.58 -2.35 0.60
C ALA A 39 1.10 -3.37 1.63
N ALA A 40 2.05 -4.07 2.25
CA ALA A 40 1.84 -5.07 3.29
C ALA A 40 2.58 -4.70 4.58
N HIS A 41 1.99 -5.06 5.71
CA HIS A 41 2.66 -5.16 7.00
C HIS A 41 2.85 -6.64 7.33
N PHE A 42 4.07 -7.02 7.68
CA PHE A 42 4.41 -8.38 8.10
C PHE A 42 4.48 -8.46 9.61
N LEU A 43 4.24 -9.66 10.15
CA LEU A 43 4.37 -9.92 11.58
C LEU A 43 5.75 -9.46 12.06
N ASN A 44 5.77 -8.63 13.11
CA ASN A 44 7.00 -8.04 13.67
C ASN A 44 7.86 -7.24 12.68
N ASN A 45 7.28 -6.72 11.58
CA ASN A 45 8.01 -6.08 10.48
C ASN A 45 9.03 -6.99 9.77
N ASP A 46 8.82 -8.32 9.84
CA ASP A 46 9.74 -9.29 9.28
C ASP A 46 9.10 -10.06 8.11
N PRO A 47 9.44 -9.71 6.85
CA PRO A 47 8.96 -10.42 5.67
C PRO A 47 9.33 -11.91 5.63
N SER A 48 10.40 -12.32 6.32
CA SER A 48 10.83 -13.73 6.34
C SER A 48 9.85 -14.63 7.09
N THR A 49 8.99 -14.06 7.94
CA THR A 49 7.90 -14.79 8.60
C THR A 49 6.85 -15.29 7.60
N GLY A 50 6.71 -14.63 6.44
CA GLY A 50 5.64 -14.87 5.48
C GLY A 50 4.23 -14.53 5.99
N VAL A 51 4.10 -14.05 7.23
CA VAL A 51 2.79 -13.74 7.85
C VAL A 51 2.45 -12.29 7.58
N VAL A 52 1.57 -12.06 6.60
CA VAL A 52 1.00 -10.74 6.34
C VAL A 52 -0.12 -10.47 7.34
N THR A 53 0.02 -9.41 8.15
CA THR A 53 -0.99 -9.04 9.14
C THR A 53 -1.97 -8.00 8.62
N ARG A 54 -1.57 -7.22 7.59
CA ARG A 54 -2.42 -6.19 6.97
C ARG A 54 -1.93 -5.83 5.58
N THR A 55 -2.86 -5.55 4.67
CA THR A 55 -2.59 -4.93 3.38
C THR A 55 -3.44 -3.67 3.19
N MET A 56 -2.87 -2.65 2.53
CA MET A 56 -3.60 -1.42 2.16
C MET A 56 -3.08 -0.86 0.83
N PRO A 57 -3.94 -0.16 0.05
CA PRO A 57 -3.48 0.58 -1.12
C PRO A 57 -2.78 1.87 -0.70
N LEU A 58 -1.60 2.10 -1.27
CA LEU A 58 -0.95 3.39 -1.32
C LEU A 58 -1.54 4.19 -2.47
N CYS A 59 -2.15 5.32 -2.13
CA CYS A 59 -2.86 6.15 -3.09
C CYS A 59 -1.97 7.25 -3.68
N PRO A 60 -2.10 7.55 -4.99
CA PRO A 60 -1.48 8.71 -5.62
C PRO A 60 -1.96 10.00 -4.96
N TYR A 61 -1.06 10.91 -4.63
CA TYR A 61 -1.44 12.21 -4.05
C TYR A 61 -2.33 13.01 -5.01
N PRO A 62 -3.39 13.71 -4.54
CA PRO A 62 -3.81 13.92 -3.15
C PRO A 62 -4.84 12.89 -2.64
N GLN A 63 -4.99 11.75 -3.28
CA GLN A 63 -5.94 10.73 -2.84
C GLN A 63 -5.47 10.06 -1.54
N THR A 64 -6.43 9.62 -0.73
CA THR A 64 -6.24 8.84 0.49
C THR A 64 -7.03 7.53 0.39
N ALA A 65 -6.71 6.54 1.24
CA ALA A 65 -7.36 5.23 1.22
C ALA A 65 -8.64 5.27 2.08
N HIS A 66 -9.79 5.01 1.45
CA HIS A 66 -11.09 4.95 2.13
C HIS A 66 -11.56 3.50 2.27
N PHE A 67 -12.04 3.16 3.46
CA PHE A 67 -12.57 1.84 3.75
C PHE A 67 -14.00 1.69 3.20
N LYS A 68 -14.24 0.62 2.46
CA LYS A 68 -15.53 0.32 1.82
C LYS A 68 -16.38 -0.71 2.60
N GLY A 69 -15.87 -1.24 3.71
CA GLY A 69 -16.51 -2.34 4.47
C GLY A 69 -15.85 -3.70 4.25
N GLY A 70 -16.06 -4.63 5.18
CA GLY A 70 -15.44 -5.97 5.17
C GLY A 70 -14.32 -6.13 6.20
N ASP A 71 -13.29 -6.92 5.90
CA ASP A 71 -12.09 -7.04 6.72
C ASP A 71 -11.17 -5.83 6.50
N VAL A 72 -10.95 -5.06 7.56
CA VAL A 72 -10.09 -3.86 7.59
C VAL A 72 -8.64 -4.17 7.22
N ASN A 73 -8.20 -5.43 7.35
CA ASN A 73 -6.84 -5.85 7.07
C ASN A 73 -6.58 -6.23 5.60
N GLN A 74 -7.60 -6.19 4.74
CA GLN A 74 -7.50 -6.60 3.34
C GLN A 74 -7.62 -5.41 2.40
N ALA A 75 -6.60 -5.18 1.55
CA ALA A 75 -6.54 -4.03 0.64
C ALA A 75 -7.73 -3.94 -0.33
N SER A 76 -8.36 -5.06 -0.69
CA SER A 76 -9.55 -5.11 -1.55
C SER A 76 -10.76 -4.35 -0.98
N ASN A 77 -10.82 -4.25 0.35
CA ASN A 77 -11.85 -3.54 1.10
C ASN A 77 -11.57 -2.03 1.23
N TRP A 78 -10.54 -1.53 0.54
CA TRP A 78 -10.18 -0.12 0.49
C TRP A 78 -10.18 0.40 -0.94
N SER A 79 -10.22 1.72 -1.10
CA SER A 79 -10.17 2.37 -2.41
C SER A 79 -9.65 3.79 -2.30
N CYS A 80 -8.88 4.23 -3.29
CA CYS A 80 -8.29 5.56 -3.33
C CYS A 80 -9.30 6.61 -3.82
N HIS A 81 -9.53 7.66 -3.02
CA HIS A 81 -10.43 8.78 -3.35
C HIS A 81 -9.78 10.09 -2.93
N ARG A 82 -10.17 11.21 -3.55
CA ARG A 82 -9.81 12.53 -3.04
C ARG A 82 -10.78 12.92 -1.94
N ASP A 83 -10.28 13.43 -0.82
CA ASP A 83 -11.12 14.01 0.21
C ASP A 83 -11.91 15.20 -0.39
N GLY A 84 -13.24 15.19 -0.26
CA GLY A 84 -14.13 16.25 -0.76
C GLY A 84 -14.71 16.05 -2.16
N GLN A 85 -14.66 14.84 -2.73
CA GLN A 85 -15.41 14.41 -3.91
C GLN A 85 -16.41 13.30 -3.58
#